data_AF-A0A3P7LKU2-F1
#
_entry.id   AF-A0A3P7LKU2-F1
#
_cell.length_a   1.000
_cell.length_b   1.000
_cell.length_c   1.000
_cell.angle_alpha   90.00
_cell.angle_beta   90.00
_cell.angle_gamma   90.00
#
_symmetry.space_group_name_H-M   'P 1'
#
loop_
_entity.id
_entity.type
_entity.pdbx_description
1 polymer ?
#
loop_
_entity_poly.entity_id
_entity_poly.type
_entity_poly.pdbx_seq_one_letter_code
_entity_poly.pdbx_strand_id
1 'polypeptide(L)'
;MTGNRYEDCCAILTAINDTKTPPQEFVDSTQKAVMAVWWNLVQAFWKRYSPDPIREEKLTEAIKQWCLEVTRDYDAVSVCDFTSSWRDGYAFNSIKQWCLEVTRDYDAVSVCDFTSSWRDGYAFNCLLHSFEYVTVNFLKSY
;
A
#
# COMPACT_ATOMS: atom_id res chain seq x y z
N MET A 1 13.29 -23.73 -4.18
CA MET A 1 12.15 -24.52 -3.69
C MET A 1 12.58 -25.97 -3.70
N THR A 2 12.45 -26.66 -2.58
CA THR A 2 12.98 -28.02 -2.41
C THR A 2 12.10 -29.08 -3.07
N GLY A 3 10.91 -28.68 -3.56
CA GLY A 3 9.89 -29.58 -4.11
C GLY A 3 9.01 -30.21 -3.03
N ASN A 4 9.36 -30.01 -1.75
CA ASN A 4 8.54 -30.35 -0.61
C ASN A 4 7.75 -29.11 -0.16
N ARG A 5 6.43 -29.14 -0.37
CA ARG A 5 5.52 -28.03 -0.04
C ARG A 5 5.65 -27.56 1.41
N TYR A 6 5.86 -28.48 2.36
CA TYR A 6 6.00 -28.12 3.77
C TYR A 6 7.26 -27.30 4.02
N GLU A 7 8.40 -27.75 3.47
CA GLU A 7 9.66 -27.04 3.58
C GLU A 7 9.62 -25.67 2.89
N ASP A 8 8.99 -25.59 1.72
CA ASP A 8 8.79 -24.32 1.01
C ASP A 8 7.93 -23.35 1.84
N CYS A 9 6.85 -23.82 2.47
CA CYS A 9 6.05 -23.03 3.40
C CYS A 9 6.87 -22.55 4.61
N CYS A 10 7.66 -23.42 5.24
CA CYS A 10 8.56 -23.04 6.34
C CYS A 10 9.59 -21.98 5.93
N ALA A 11 10.15 -22.11 4.73
CA ALA A 11 11.12 -21.16 4.18
C ALA A 11 10.47 -19.78 3.95
N ILE A 12 9.24 -19.74 3.41
CA ILE A 12 8.48 -18.50 3.22
C ILE A 12 8.22 -17.81 4.56
N LEU A 13 7.68 -18.55 5.54
CA LEU A 13 7.37 -18.01 6.88
C LEU A 13 8.61 -17.43 7.54
N THR A 14 9.74 -18.13 7.43
CA THR A 14 11.04 -17.66 7.93
C THR A 14 11.49 -16.39 7.21
N ALA A 15 11.38 -16.33 5.88
CA ALA A 15 11.82 -15.19 5.07
C ALA A 15 11.04 -13.90 5.37
N ILE A 16 9.76 -14.01 5.73
CA ILE A 16 8.91 -12.87 6.14
C ILE A 16 8.90 -12.64 7.65
N ASN A 17 9.69 -13.41 8.42
CA ASN A 17 9.73 -13.38 9.88
C ASN A 17 8.34 -13.58 10.54
N ASP A 18 7.52 -14.47 9.96
CA ASP A 18 6.26 -14.92 10.53
C ASP A 18 6.50 -16.12 11.44
N THR A 19 6.49 -15.86 12.75
CA THR A 19 6.65 -16.88 13.80
C THR A 19 5.32 -17.34 14.40
N LYS A 20 4.19 -16.78 13.93
CA LYS A 20 2.87 -17.00 14.54
C LYS A 20 2.02 -17.97 13.74
N THR A 21 2.17 -18.00 12.42
CA THR A 21 1.42 -18.90 11.56
C THR A 21 2.01 -20.31 11.63
N PRO A 22 1.23 -21.35 12.02
CA PRO A 22 1.70 -22.72 11.96
C PRO A 22 1.94 -23.15 10.49
N PRO A 23 3.12 -23.69 10.13
CA PRO A 23 3.42 -24.06 8.75
C PRO A 23 2.42 -25.06 8.16
N GLN A 24 1.94 -25.99 8.97
CA GLN A 24 0.97 -26.99 8.53
C GLN A 24 -0.36 -26.36 8.09
N GLU A 25 -0.87 -25.37 8.82
CA GLU A 25 -2.10 -24.67 8.42
C GLU A 25 -1.94 -23.90 7.11
N PHE A 26 -0.73 -23.40 6.84
CA PHE A 26 -0.42 -22.76 5.56
C PHE A 26 -0.32 -23.77 4.41
N VAL A 27 0.31 -24.93 4.65
CA VAL A 27 0.33 -26.06 3.71
C VAL A 27 -1.08 -26.52 3.37
N ASP A 28 -1.94 -26.63 4.38
CA ASP A 28 -3.34 -27.05 4.24
C ASP A 28 -4.24 -25.96 3.64
N SER A 29 -3.67 -24.77 3.35
CA SER A 29 -4.38 -23.66 2.72
C SER A 29 -5.59 -23.18 3.51
N THR A 30 -5.50 -23.22 4.85
CA THR A 30 -6.59 -22.69 5.68
C THR A 30 -6.70 -21.18 5.45
N GLN A 31 -7.93 -20.68 5.29
CA GLN A 31 -8.16 -19.27 4.96
C GLN A 31 -7.48 -18.32 5.95
N LYS A 32 -7.55 -18.64 7.24
CA LYS A 32 -6.94 -17.84 8.32
C LYS A 32 -5.42 -17.79 8.19
N ALA A 33 -4.76 -18.93 7.94
CA ALA A 33 -3.31 -18.96 7.78
C ALA A 33 -2.88 -18.22 6.51
N VAL A 34 -3.54 -18.47 5.38
CA VAL A 34 -3.24 -17.78 4.11
C VAL A 34 -3.37 -16.25 4.25
N MET A 35 -4.43 -15.76 4.89
CA MET A 35 -4.61 -14.34 5.15
C MET A 35 -3.54 -13.77 6.11
N ALA A 36 -3.17 -14.53 7.15
CA ALA A 36 -2.12 -14.12 8.08
C ALA A 36 -0.76 -14.00 7.40
N VAL A 37 -0.39 -15.00 6.58
CA VAL A 37 0.86 -14.98 5.79
C VAL A 37 0.87 -13.80 4.83
N TRP A 38 -0.24 -13.55 4.12
CA TRP A 38 -0.35 -12.41 3.22
C TRP A 38 -0.15 -11.09 3.94
N TRP A 39 -0.79 -10.89 5.09
CA TRP A 39 -0.62 -9.69 5.90
C TRP A 39 0.81 -9.52 6.41
N ASN A 40 1.45 -10.61 6.85
CA ASN A 40 2.84 -10.58 7.31
C ASN A 40 3.82 -10.32 6.16
N LEU A 41 3.53 -10.80 4.95
CA LEU A 41 4.30 -10.48 3.75
C LEU A 41 4.24 -8.97 3.44
N VAL A 42 3.05 -8.36 3.49
CA VAL A 42 2.89 -6.90 3.30
C VAL A 42 3.70 -6.12 4.34
N GLN A 43 3.66 -6.54 5.61
CA GLN A 43 4.47 -5.90 6.66
C GLN A 43 5.98 -6.10 6.47
N ALA A 44 6.42 -7.29 6.04
CA ALA A 44 7.81 -7.56 5.75
C ALA A 44 8.32 -6.70 4.57
N PHE A 45 7.48 -6.52 3.55
CA PHE A 45 7.77 -5.61 2.44
C PHE A 45 7.94 -4.16 2.93
N TRP A 46 7.00 -3.66 3.74
CA TRP A 46 7.10 -2.31 4.32
C TRP A 46 8.40 -2.12 5.10
N LYS A 47 8.72 -3.03 6.02
CA LYS A 47 9.95 -2.94 6.83
C LYS A 47 11.23 -2.93 5.99
N ARG A 48 11.22 -3.57 4.83
CA ARG A 48 12.39 -3.70 3.97
C ARG A 48 12.55 -2.55 2.98
N TYR A 49 11.45 -2.01 2.48
CA TYR A 49 11.46 -1.09 1.33
C TYR A 49 10.84 0.27 1.60
N SER A 50 10.21 0.50 2.76
CA SER A 50 9.69 1.82 3.10
C SER A 50 10.83 2.86 3.19
N PRO A 51 10.62 4.11 2.75
CA PRO A 51 11.60 5.19 2.91
C PRO A 51 11.94 5.46 4.38
N ASP A 52 13.19 5.80 4.67
CA ASP A 52 13.53 6.44 5.95
C ASP A 52 13.05 7.91 5.90
N PRO A 53 12.41 8.49 6.94
CA PRO A 53 12.27 7.99 8.31
C PRO A 53 11.01 7.15 8.61
N ILE A 54 10.05 7.05 7.69
CA ILE A 54 8.74 6.41 7.94
C ILE A 54 8.80 4.88 8.09
N ARG A 55 9.94 4.26 7.75
CA ARG A 55 10.17 2.82 7.90
C ARG A 55 10.00 2.30 9.31
N GLU A 56 10.36 3.11 10.32
CA GLU A 56 10.23 2.72 11.73
C GLU A 56 8.77 2.79 12.23
N GLU A 57 7.91 3.52 11.50
CA GLU A 57 6.49 3.60 11.80
C GLU A 57 5.76 2.31 11.42
N LYS A 58 4.68 2.02 12.15
CA LYS A 58 3.76 0.96 11.76
C LYS A 58 3.12 1.36 10.42
N LEU A 59 3.10 0.43 9.45
CA LEU A 59 2.45 0.60 8.14
C LEU A 59 1.08 1.28 8.25
N THR A 60 0.25 0.84 9.19
CA THR A 60 -1.09 1.40 9.44
C THR A 60 -1.05 2.87 9.85
N GLU A 61 -0.13 3.27 10.72
CA GLU A 61 -0.01 4.67 11.15
C GLU A 61 0.54 5.54 10.01
N ALA A 62 1.56 5.05 9.29
CA ALA A 62 2.13 5.77 8.15
C ALA A 62 1.09 6.01 7.04
N ILE A 63 0.29 4.99 6.69
CA ILE A 63 -0.79 5.15 5.71
C ILE A 63 -1.86 6.11 6.24
N LYS A 64 -2.21 6.03 7.54
CA LYS A 64 -3.22 6.92 8.12
C LYS A 64 -2.76 8.37 8.07
N GLN A 65 -1.50 8.63 8.41
CA GLN A 65 -0.89 9.95 8.33
C GLN A 65 -0.88 10.47 6.89
N TRP A 66 -0.50 9.63 5.92
CA TRP A 66 -0.60 9.97 4.51
C TRP A 66 -2.04 10.31 4.09
N CYS A 67 -3.04 9.55 4.52
CA CYS A 67 -4.44 9.87 4.23
C CYS A 67 -4.83 11.23 4.80
N LEU A 68 -4.45 11.54 6.05
CA LEU A 68 -4.72 12.85 6.66
C LEU A 68 -4.07 14.00 5.89
N GLU A 69 -2.85 13.81 5.40
CA GLU A 69 -2.14 14.80 4.59
C GLU A 69 -2.80 15.03 3.23
N VAL A 70 -3.15 13.95 2.53
CA VAL A 70 -3.82 14.03 1.21
C VAL A 70 -5.22 14.65 1.33
N THR A 71 -5.93 14.39 2.43
CA THR A 71 -7.28 14.93 2.64
C THR A 71 -7.31 16.24 3.41
N ARG A 72 -6.16 16.86 3.72
CA ARG A 72 -6.07 18.00 4.65
C ARG A 72 -6.90 19.22 4.22
N ASP A 73 -7.02 19.43 2.92
CA ASP A 73 -7.69 20.60 2.33
C ASP A 73 -9.19 20.30 2.04
N TYR A 74 -9.69 19.13 2.45
CA TYR A 74 -11.08 18.71 2.31
C TYR A 74 -11.79 18.78 3.68
N ASP A 75 -12.33 19.94 4.04
CA ASP A 75 -12.91 20.24 5.37
C ASP A 75 -13.93 19.20 5.90
N ALA A 76 -14.62 18.50 5.00
CA ALA A 76 -15.62 17.50 5.36
C ALA A 76 -15.04 16.09 5.62
N VAL A 77 -13.72 15.89 5.49
CA VAL A 77 -13.07 14.58 5.52
C VAL A 77 -12.05 14.50 6.64
N SER A 78 -12.19 13.49 7.49
CA SER A 78 -11.19 13.15 8.50
C SER A 78 -11.03 11.64 8.61
N VAL A 79 -9.81 11.17 8.33
CA VAL A 79 -9.44 9.74 8.34
C VAL A 79 -8.91 9.36 9.73
N CYS A 80 -9.82 8.97 10.62
CA CYS A 80 -9.51 8.56 11.98
C CYS A 80 -9.16 7.06 12.09
N ASP A 81 -9.75 6.23 11.22
CA ASP A 81 -9.55 4.78 11.18
C ASP A 81 -9.71 4.21 9.75
N PHE A 82 -9.44 2.90 9.56
CA PHE A 82 -9.61 2.21 8.27
C PHE A 82 -10.93 1.44 8.15
N THR A 83 -11.97 1.90 8.85
CA THR A 83 -13.29 1.25 8.90
C THR A 83 -14.44 2.24 8.74
N SER A 84 -14.72 3.08 9.73
CA SER A 84 -15.86 3.99 9.78
C SER A 84 -15.65 5.23 8.92
N SER A 85 -14.44 5.79 8.90
CA SER A 85 -14.07 6.99 8.13
C SER A 85 -14.24 6.86 6.61
N TRP A 86 -14.47 5.65 6.10
CA TRP A 86 -14.57 5.35 4.67
C TRP A 86 -15.99 4.99 4.22
N ARG A 87 -16.94 4.87 5.16
CA ARG A 87 -18.28 4.33 4.88
C ARG A 87 -19.16 5.24 4.05
N ASP A 88 -19.00 6.55 4.20
CA ASP A 88 -19.77 7.57 3.45
C ASP A 88 -19.20 7.86 2.06
N GLY A 89 -17.99 7.34 1.77
CA GLY A 89 -17.31 7.50 0.49
C GLY A 89 -16.59 8.83 0.29
N TYR A 90 -16.65 9.79 1.23
CA TYR A 90 -15.99 11.08 1.05
C TYR A 90 -14.47 10.94 1.04
N ALA A 91 -13.90 10.15 1.95
CA ALA A 91 -12.45 9.88 1.98
C ALA A 91 -11.95 9.27 0.65
N PHE A 92 -12.70 8.30 0.10
CA PHE A 92 -12.37 7.73 -1.22
C PHE A 92 -12.44 8.77 -2.33
N ASN A 93 -13.48 9.61 -2.35
CA ASN A 93 -13.61 10.64 -3.38
C ASN A 93 -12.50 11.69 -3.30
N SER A 94 -12.09 12.11 -2.10
CA SER A 94 -10.98 13.04 -1.91
C SER A 94 -9.65 12.46 -2.40
N ILE A 95 -9.35 11.19 -2.09
CA ILE A 95 -8.12 10.54 -2.60
C ILE A 95 -8.18 10.37 -4.11
N LYS A 96 -9.35 10.06 -4.67
CA LYS A 96 -9.51 9.98 -6.14
C LYS A 96 -9.23 11.34 -6.79
N GLN A 97 -9.77 12.42 -6.20
CA GLN A 97 -9.54 13.78 -6.68
C GLN A 97 -8.05 14.14 -6.62
N TRP A 98 -7.38 13.79 -5.52
CA TRP A 98 -5.93 13.93 -5.42
C TRP A 98 -5.17 13.14 -6.50
N CYS A 99 -5.58 11.89 -6.81
CA CYS A 99 -4.95 11.13 -7.90
C CYS A 99 -5.11 11.83 -9.25
N LEU A 100 -6.27 12.41 -9.54
CA LEU A 100 -6.51 13.18 -10.77
C LEU A 100 -5.59 14.39 -10.85
N GLU A 101 -5.39 15.10 -9.74
CA GLU A 101 -4.51 16.27 -9.67
C GLU A 101 -3.04 15.90 -9.88
N VAL A 102 -2.58 14.83 -9.24
CA VAL A 102 -1.19 14.34 -9.36
C VAL A 102 -0.90 13.80 -10.76
N THR A 103 -1.91 13.21 -11.42
CA THR A 103 -1.77 12.65 -12.77
C THR A 103 -2.22 13.59 -13.90
N ARG A 104 -2.54 14.85 -13.60
CA ARG A 104 -3.13 15.80 -14.57
C ARG A 104 -2.29 16.03 -15.83
N ASP A 105 -0.96 15.89 -15.71
CA ASP A 105 0.00 16.15 -16.79
C ASP A 105 0.29 14.87 -17.63
N TYR A 106 -0.42 13.77 -17.37
CA TYR A 106 -0.33 12.52 -18.13
C TYR A 106 -1.57 12.34 -19.00
N ASP A 107 -1.48 12.77 -20.27
CA ASP A 107 -2.61 12.82 -21.23
C ASP A 107 -3.40 11.50 -21.38
N ALA A 108 -2.74 10.35 -21.18
CA ALA A 108 -3.33 9.03 -21.37
C ALA A 108 -3.86 8.39 -20.07
N VAL A 109 -3.88 9.12 -18.95
CA VAL A 109 -4.39 8.63 -17.65
C VAL A 109 -5.54 9.50 -17.16
N SER A 110 -6.63 8.83 -16.73
CA SER A 110 -7.68 9.47 -15.95
C SER A 110 -8.15 8.51 -14.86
N VAL A 111 -7.98 8.92 -13.60
CA VAL A 111 -8.37 8.11 -12.44
C VAL A 111 -9.84 8.35 -12.11
N CYS A 112 -10.72 7.65 -12.82
CA CYS A 112 -12.17 7.76 -12.65
C CYS A 112 -12.73 6.92 -11.49
N ASP A 113 -12.02 5.84 -11.11
CA ASP A 113 -12.38 4.91 -10.05
C ASP A 113 -11.13 4.21 -9.46
N PHE A 114 -11.31 3.42 -8.41
CA PHE A 114 -10.27 2.53 -7.85
C PHE A 114 -10.35 1.10 -8.38
N THR A 115 -10.92 0.90 -9.58
CA THR A 115 -11.06 -0.43 -10.19
C THR A 115 -10.51 -0.46 -11.61
N SER A 116 -11.30 -0.03 -12.59
CA SER A 116 -10.95 -0.06 -14.01
C SER A 116 -9.75 0.81 -14.34
N SER A 117 -9.62 1.97 -13.67
CA SER A 117 -8.54 2.94 -13.90
C SER A 117 -7.15 2.42 -13.54
N TRP A 118 -7.07 1.33 -12.76
CA TRP A 118 -5.82 0.76 -12.24
C TRP A 118 -5.52 -0.62 -12.85
N ARG A 119 -6.41 -1.13 -13.69
CA ARG A 119 -6.40 -2.51 -14.16
C ARG A 119 -5.14 -2.86 -14.97
N ASP A 120 -4.65 -1.93 -15.77
CA ASP A 120 -3.46 -2.10 -16.61
C ASP A 120 -2.17 -1.61 -15.92
N GLY A 121 -2.28 -1.05 -14.70
CA GLY A 121 -1.18 -0.50 -13.94
C GLY A 121 -0.65 0.85 -14.44
N TYR A 122 -1.20 1.43 -15.50
CA TYR A 122 -0.67 2.66 -16.08
C TYR A 122 -0.88 3.88 -15.16
N ALA A 123 -2.07 4.01 -14.57
CA ALA A 123 -2.34 5.05 -13.56
C ALA A 123 -1.40 4.97 -12.34
N PHE A 124 -1.09 3.75 -11.88
CA PHE A 124 -0.15 3.53 -10.78
C PHE A 124 1.27 3.96 -11.17
N ASN A 125 1.71 3.64 -12.39
CA ASN A 125 3.02 4.04 -12.89
C ASN A 125 3.16 5.57 -12.95
N CYS A 126 2.17 6.27 -13.49
CA CYS A 126 2.17 7.74 -13.55
C CYS A 126 2.23 8.38 -12.15
N LEU A 127 1.51 7.81 -11.19
CA LEU A 127 1.60 8.24 -9.79
C LEU A 127 3.01 8.05 -9.23
N LEU A 128 3.62 6.87 -9.38
CA LEU A 128 5.01 6.64 -8.93
C LEU A 128 5.99 7.62 -9.58
N HIS A 129 5.89 7.82 -10.89
CA HIS A 129 6.76 8.73 -11.64
C HIS A 129 6.62 10.19 -11.19
N SER A 130 5.40 10.62 -10.81
CA SER A 130 5.18 11.96 -10.27
C SER A 130 5.98 12.21 -8.98
N PHE A 131 6.15 11.19 -8.12
CA PHE A 131 6.93 11.29 -6.89
C PHE A 131 8.44 11.28 -7.15
N GLU A 132 8.92 10.50 -8.13
CA GLU A 132 10.33 10.52 -8.52
C GLU A 132 10.76 11.88 -9.08
N TYR A 133 9.92 12.53 -9.90
CA TYR A 133 10.18 13.88 -10.40
C TYR A 133 10.25 14.93 -9.29
N VAL A 134 9.36 14.85 -8.30
CA VAL A 134 9.39 15.70 -7.11
C VAL A 134 10.70 15.51 -6.35
N THR A 135 11.14 14.26 -6.17
CA THR A 135 12.39 13.93 -5.46
C THR A 135 13.64 14.41 -6.21
N VAL A 136 13.67 14.31 -7.54
CA VAL A 136 14.76 14.81 -8.40
C VAL A 136 14.85 16.34 -8.38
N ASN A 137 13.73 17.05 -8.27
CA ASN A 137 13.73 18.52 -8.16
C ASN A 137 14.30 19.02 -6.82
N PHE A 138 14.07 18.29 -5.72
CA PHE A 138 14.69 18.62 -4.43
C PHE A 138 16.22 18.49 -4.44
N LEU A 139 16.78 17.56 -5.21
CA LEU A 139 18.24 17.36 -5.31
C LEU A 139 18.97 18.37 -6.22
N LYS A 140 18.23 19.18 -6.99
CA LYS A 140 18.80 20.21 -7.88
C LYS A 140 18.86 21.62 -7.27
N SER A 141 18.53 21.75 -5.98
CA SER A 141 18.40 23.05 -5.30
C SER A 141 19.60 23.41 -4.41
N TYR A 142 20.81 22.89 -4.69
CA TYR A 142 22.06 23.29 -4.03
C TYR A 142 23.11 23.75 -5.03
#